data_AF-A0A643F9S6-F1
#
_entry.id   AF-A0A643F9S6-F1
#
_cell.length_a   1.000
_cell.length_b   1.000
_cell.length_c   1.000
_cell.angle_alpha   90.00
_cell.angle_beta   90.00
_cell.angle_gamma   90.00
#
_symmetry.space_group_name_H-M   'P 1'
#
loop_
_entity.id
_entity.type
_entity.pdbx_description
1 polymer ?
#
loop_
_entity_poly.entity_id
_entity_poly.type
_entity_poly.pdbx_seq_one_letter_code
_entity_poly.pdbx_strand_id
1 'polypeptide(L)'
;MPSTINTNIISMNAQRNLSASQSSLSTSMQRLSSGLRINSAKDDAAGLSIAERMNAQVRGMNVAIRNANDGISMAQTAEGALAQVGDSLQRMRELAVQARNATNSSSDKDSLNKEFAQLQSEIQRVLGGTSFNGKHMLGAQATAMTFQIGANTTADDVLTVTTTDMTANADITAVTSGASIAATATDGAIKTVIDNIDKAIDTVNDQRATFGATQSRFDAII
;
A
#
# COMPACT_ATOMS: atom_id res chain seq x y z
N MET A 1 81.06 28.48 -10.53
CA MET A 1 80.18 27.60 -11.31
C MET A 1 80.19 26.23 -10.65
N PRO A 2 79.08 25.71 -10.11
CA PRO A 2 79.11 24.40 -9.49
C PRO A 2 79.17 23.34 -10.61
N SER A 3 80.34 22.74 -10.80
CA SER A 3 80.56 21.62 -11.72
C SER A 3 80.22 20.32 -11.03
N THR A 4 79.01 19.82 -11.24
CA THR A 4 78.60 18.46 -10.84
C THR A 4 78.55 17.58 -12.10
N ILE A 5 79.60 16.80 -12.34
CA ILE A 5 79.73 15.97 -13.57
C ILE A 5 78.87 14.69 -13.50
N ASN A 6 78.65 14.15 -12.31
CA ASN A 6 77.95 12.87 -12.12
C ASN A 6 76.46 13.02 -11.74
N THR A 7 75.98 14.24 -11.46
CA THR A 7 74.58 14.48 -11.06
C THR A 7 74.11 15.81 -11.64
N ASN A 8 72.98 15.78 -12.34
CA ASN A 8 72.36 16.95 -12.93
C ASN A 8 71.08 17.30 -12.15
N ILE A 9 71.22 18.24 -11.22
CA ILE A 9 70.14 18.67 -10.32
C ILE A 9 68.99 19.33 -11.11
N ILE A 10 69.27 20.04 -12.20
CA ILE A 10 68.26 20.68 -13.05
C ILE A 10 67.42 19.60 -13.76
N SER A 11 68.07 18.56 -14.30
CA SER A 11 67.41 17.41 -14.91
C SER A 11 66.56 16.62 -13.90
N MET A 12 67.08 16.37 -12.69
CA MET A 12 66.30 15.73 -11.62
C MET A 12 65.09 16.55 -11.16
N ASN A 13 65.19 17.89 -11.18
CA ASN A 13 64.05 18.77 -10.88
C ASN A 13 63.01 18.73 -12.00
N ALA A 14 63.44 18.80 -13.27
CA ALA A 14 62.56 18.63 -14.43
C ALA A 14 61.83 17.27 -14.42
N GLN A 15 62.53 16.17 -14.11
CA GLN A 15 61.92 14.84 -13.98
C GLN A 15 60.92 14.78 -12.82
N ARG A 16 61.22 15.37 -11.65
CA ARG A 16 60.26 15.45 -10.52
C ARG A 16 58.99 16.21 -10.89
N ASN A 17 59.12 17.36 -11.56
CA ASN A 17 57.97 18.14 -12.04
C ASN A 17 57.17 17.37 -13.11
N LEU A 18 57.84 16.66 -14.02
CA LEU A 18 57.18 15.81 -15.01
C LEU A 18 56.38 14.70 -14.33
N SER A 19 56.95 13.99 -13.35
CA SER A 19 56.24 12.97 -12.58
C SER A 19 55.02 13.54 -11.83
N ALA A 20 55.14 14.73 -11.25
CA ALA A 20 54.02 15.41 -10.60
C ALA A 20 52.89 15.78 -11.59
N SER A 21 53.24 16.28 -12.77
CA SER A 21 52.29 16.57 -13.85
C SER A 21 51.63 15.31 -14.39
N GLN A 22 52.39 14.23 -14.59
CA GLN A 22 51.86 12.94 -15.04
C GLN A 22 50.87 12.35 -14.02
N SER A 23 51.19 12.43 -12.73
CA SER A 23 50.29 11.99 -11.65
C SER A 23 49.01 12.83 -11.63
N SER A 24 49.11 14.14 -11.78
CA SER A 24 47.96 15.05 -11.78
C SER A 24 47.05 14.81 -12.98
N LEU A 25 47.63 14.58 -14.17
CA LEU A 25 46.89 14.21 -15.37
C LEU A 25 46.18 12.86 -15.20
N SER A 26 46.84 11.86 -14.62
CA SER A 26 46.23 10.56 -14.34
C SER A 26 45.00 10.68 -13.44
N THR A 27 45.08 11.49 -12.38
CA THR A 27 43.92 11.77 -11.51
C THR A 27 42.81 12.48 -12.25
N SER A 28 43.12 13.47 -13.09
CA SER A 28 42.13 14.18 -13.91
C SER A 28 41.44 13.26 -14.92
N MET A 29 42.19 12.35 -15.55
CA MET A 29 41.63 11.34 -16.46
C MET A 29 40.72 10.35 -15.73
N GLN A 30 41.08 9.92 -14.52
CA GLN A 30 40.25 9.06 -13.69
C GLN A 30 38.93 9.74 -13.28
N ARG A 31 38.99 11.02 -12.89
CA ARG A 31 37.78 11.83 -12.59
C ARG A 31 36.93 12.06 -13.82
N LEU A 32 37.53 12.33 -14.97
CA LEU A 32 36.81 12.51 -16.23
C LEU A 32 36.12 11.22 -16.67
N SER A 33 36.81 10.08 -16.58
CA SER A 33 36.27 8.78 -16.99
C SER A 33 35.17 8.27 -16.05
N SER A 34 35.24 8.58 -14.75
CA SER A 34 34.22 8.17 -13.77
C SER A 34 33.08 9.18 -13.66
N GLY A 35 33.30 10.44 -14.03
CA GLY A 35 32.41 11.56 -13.73
C GLY A 35 32.36 11.93 -12.25
N LEU A 36 33.13 11.25 -11.38
CA LEU A 36 33.12 11.44 -9.94
C LEU A 36 34.33 12.27 -9.50
N ARG A 37 34.09 13.30 -8.70
CA ARG A 37 35.17 14.11 -8.10
C ARG A 37 35.98 13.32 -7.06
N ILE A 38 35.31 12.44 -6.30
CA ILE A 38 35.89 11.59 -5.26
C ILE A 38 35.72 10.15 -5.74
N ASN A 39 36.80 9.50 -6.16
CA ASN A 39 36.75 8.13 -6.68
C ASN A 39 37.36 7.12 -5.69
N SER A 40 38.09 7.58 -4.69
CA SER A 40 38.70 6.74 -3.66
C SER A 40 38.80 7.46 -2.31
N ALA A 41 38.95 6.70 -1.22
CA ALA A 41 39.15 7.27 0.12
C ALA A 41 40.44 8.11 0.24
N LYS A 42 41.41 7.92 -0.68
CA LYS A 42 42.64 8.73 -0.76
C LYS A 42 42.35 10.16 -1.24
N ASP A 43 41.30 10.36 -2.04
CA ASP A 43 40.95 11.68 -2.57
C ASP A 43 40.25 12.55 -1.52
N ASP A 44 39.31 11.96 -0.76
CA ASP A 44 38.62 12.58 0.37
C ASP A 44 37.86 11.49 1.18
N ALA A 45 38.45 11.02 2.27
CA ALA A 45 37.85 9.97 3.10
C ALA A 45 36.54 10.42 3.77
N ALA A 46 36.46 11.67 4.22
CA ALA A 46 35.27 12.20 4.88
C ALA A 46 34.13 12.38 3.86
N GLY A 47 34.43 13.00 2.71
CA GLY A 47 33.47 13.17 1.62
C GLY A 47 32.94 11.85 1.06
N LEU A 48 33.80 10.84 0.93
CA LEU A 48 33.38 9.49 0.52
C LEU A 48 32.41 8.87 1.53
N SER A 49 32.70 8.94 2.84
CA SER A 49 31.81 8.37 3.86
C SER A 49 30.42 9.03 3.90
N ILE A 50 30.36 10.35 3.69
CA ILE A 50 29.10 11.09 3.61
C ILE A 50 28.33 10.66 2.35
N ALA A 51 29.02 10.55 1.21
CA ALA A 51 28.43 10.11 -0.05
C ALA A 51 27.92 8.66 0.01
N GLU A 52 28.62 7.77 0.70
CA GLU A 52 28.17 6.38 0.92
C GLU A 52 26.93 6.32 1.79
N ARG A 53 26.86 7.12 2.87
CA ARG A 53 25.66 7.23 3.70
C ARG A 53 24.47 7.80 2.93
N MET A 54 24.69 8.83 2.12
CA MET A 54 23.65 9.37 1.23
C MET A 54 23.20 8.33 0.20
N ASN A 55 24.12 7.58 -0.40
CA ASN A 55 23.79 6.47 -1.31
C ASN A 55 23.01 5.35 -0.62
N ALA A 56 23.31 5.03 0.65
CA ALA A 56 22.54 4.09 1.43
C ALA A 56 21.11 4.61 1.67
N GLN A 57 20.95 5.88 2.04
CA GLN A 57 19.64 6.51 2.21
C GLN A 57 18.84 6.54 0.92
N VAL A 58 19.43 6.93 -0.21
CA VAL A 58 18.77 6.94 -1.52
C VAL A 58 18.30 5.53 -1.90
N ARG A 59 19.14 4.51 -1.72
CA ARG A 59 18.75 3.11 -1.98
C ARG A 59 17.63 2.65 -1.04
N GLY A 60 17.69 3.02 0.23
CA GLY A 60 16.62 2.76 1.21
C GLY A 60 15.30 3.40 0.80
N MET A 61 15.31 4.68 0.41
CA MET A 61 14.12 5.41 -0.07
C MET A 61 13.52 4.78 -1.32
N ASN A 62 14.33 4.31 -2.27
CA ASN A 62 13.81 3.60 -3.45
C ASN A 62 13.09 2.29 -3.10
N VAL A 63 13.50 1.60 -2.03
CA VAL A 63 12.77 0.44 -1.51
C VAL A 63 11.49 0.89 -0.79
N ALA A 64 11.58 1.95 0.00
CA ALA A 64 10.43 2.52 0.72
C ALA A 64 9.31 2.97 -0.22
N ILE A 65 9.63 3.61 -1.35
CA ILE A 65 8.66 3.96 -2.41
C ILE A 65 7.96 2.70 -2.94
N ARG A 66 8.70 1.61 -3.17
CA ARG A 66 8.09 0.34 -3.61
C ARG A 66 7.16 -0.25 -2.54
N ASN A 67 7.58 -0.23 -1.27
CA ASN A 67 6.74 -0.67 -0.16
C ASN A 67 5.46 0.20 -0.01
N ALA A 68 5.56 1.50 -0.26
CA ALA A 68 4.40 2.40 -0.28
C ALA A 68 3.43 2.03 -1.41
N ASN A 69 3.95 1.73 -2.62
CA ASN A 69 3.14 1.23 -3.73
C ASN A 69 2.47 -0.12 -3.43
N ASP A 70 3.13 -1.02 -2.69
CA ASP A 70 2.51 -2.26 -2.21
C ASP A 70 1.36 -1.96 -1.23
N GLY A 71 1.54 -0.98 -0.35
CA GLY A 71 0.49 -0.47 0.54
C GLY A 71 -0.71 0.11 -0.21
N ILE A 72 -0.48 0.88 -1.28
CA ILE A 72 -1.53 1.40 -2.16
C ILE A 72 -2.28 0.24 -2.84
N SER A 73 -1.54 -0.71 -3.44
CA SER A 73 -2.12 -1.85 -4.16
C SER A 73 -2.98 -2.73 -3.25
N MET A 74 -2.52 -2.92 -2.01
CA MET A 74 -3.27 -3.62 -0.97
C MET A 74 -4.56 -2.87 -0.61
N ALA A 75 -4.46 -1.56 -0.35
CA ALA A 75 -5.63 -0.74 -0.01
C ALA A 75 -6.65 -0.68 -1.16
N GLN A 76 -6.20 -0.67 -2.42
CA GLN A 76 -7.07 -0.76 -3.60
C GLN A 76 -7.75 -2.12 -3.71
N THR A 77 -7.05 -3.21 -3.41
CA THR A 77 -7.65 -4.56 -3.41
C THR A 77 -8.76 -4.68 -2.38
N ALA A 78 -8.52 -4.15 -1.17
CA ALA A 78 -9.53 -4.14 -0.11
C ALA A 78 -10.71 -3.20 -0.45
N GLU A 79 -10.45 -2.01 -0.97
CA GLU A 79 -11.50 -1.05 -1.39
C GLU A 79 -12.37 -1.62 -2.51
N GLY A 80 -11.79 -2.27 -3.52
CA GLY A 80 -12.53 -2.88 -4.62
C GLY A 80 -13.43 -4.03 -4.16
N ALA A 81 -12.97 -4.84 -3.20
CA ALA A 81 -13.82 -5.87 -2.59
C ALA A 81 -15.00 -5.24 -1.82
N LEU A 82 -14.76 -4.15 -1.09
CA LEU A 82 -15.82 -3.42 -0.38
C LEU A 82 -16.80 -2.72 -1.33
N ALA A 83 -16.34 -2.24 -2.49
CA ALA A 83 -17.21 -1.71 -3.53
C ALA A 83 -18.19 -2.79 -4.03
N GLN A 84 -17.70 -4.00 -4.31
CA GLN A 84 -18.54 -5.13 -4.71
C GLN A 84 -19.56 -5.53 -3.62
N VAL A 85 -19.15 -5.49 -2.34
CA VAL A 85 -20.06 -5.71 -1.21
C VAL A 85 -21.13 -4.60 -1.14
N GLY A 86 -20.74 -3.34 -1.33
CA GLY A 86 -21.65 -2.20 -1.39
C GLY A 86 -22.71 -2.35 -2.48
N ASP A 87 -22.31 -2.72 -3.70
CA ASP A 87 -23.23 -2.96 -4.82
C ASP A 87 -24.19 -4.12 -4.52
N SER A 88 -23.69 -5.19 -3.89
CA SER A 88 -24.51 -6.33 -3.47
C SER A 88 -25.53 -5.92 -2.40
N LEU A 89 -25.14 -5.09 -1.44
CA LEU A 89 -26.05 -4.56 -0.41
C LEU A 89 -27.12 -3.64 -1.01
N GLN A 90 -26.76 -2.80 -1.98
CA GLN A 90 -27.74 -1.97 -2.71
C GLN A 90 -28.75 -2.86 -3.45
N ARG A 91 -28.29 -3.92 -4.12
CA ARG A 91 -29.19 -4.89 -4.77
C ARG A 91 -30.10 -5.59 -3.76
N MET A 92 -29.57 -6.01 -2.61
CA MET A 92 -30.37 -6.59 -1.53
C MET A 92 -31.43 -5.62 -1.01
N ARG A 93 -31.11 -4.32 -0.94
CA ARG A 93 -32.06 -3.27 -0.57
C ARG A 93 -33.20 -3.15 -1.58
N GLU A 94 -32.90 -3.16 -2.88
CA GLU A 94 -33.92 -3.15 -3.94
C GLU A 94 -34.88 -4.33 -3.80
N LEU A 95 -34.35 -5.54 -3.60
CA LEU A 95 -35.14 -6.75 -3.41
C LEU A 95 -36.02 -6.66 -2.16
N ALA A 96 -35.50 -6.13 -1.05
CA ALA A 96 -36.27 -5.96 0.18
C ALA A 96 -37.40 -4.93 0.03
N VAL A 97 -37.13 -3.81 -0.67
CA VAL A 97 -38.16 -2.81 -0.99
C VAL A 97 -39.22 -3.40 -1.94
N GLN A 98 -38.80 -4.18 -2.94
CA GLN A 98 -39.71 -4.88 -3.84
C GLN A 98 -40.59 -5.87 -3.09
N ALA A 99 -40.01 -6.72 -2.21
CA ALA A 99 -40.74 -7.70 -1.41
C ALA A 99 -41.74 -7.07 -0.44
N ARG A 100 -41.56 -5.79 -0.07
CA ARG A 100 -42.50 -5.03 0.76
C ARG A 100 -43.72 -4.53 -0.02
N ASN A 101 -43.68 -4.49 -1.35
CA ASN A 101 -44.81 -4.00 -2.13
C ASN A 101 -46.00 -4.98 -2.06
N ALA A 102 -47.21 -4.45 -1.84
CA ALA A 102 -48.43 -5.23 -1.61
C ALA A 102 -48.90 -6.03 -2.83
N THR A 103 -48.36 -5.75 -4.02
CA THR A 103 -48.72 -6.44 -5.27
C THR A 103 -48.04 -7.80 -5.43
N ASN A 104 -47.01 -8.11 -4.65
CA ASN A 104 -46.28 -9.37 -4.78
C ASN A 104 -46.99 -10.50 -4.05
N SER A 105 -47.11 -11.65 -4.72
CA SER A 105 -47.60 -12.88 -4.10
C SER A 105 -46.57 -13.49 -3.15
N SER A 106 -46.98 -14.46 -2.33
CA SER A 106 -46.06 -15.22 -1.47
C SER A 106 -44.96 -15.92 -2.28
N SER A 107 -45.30 -16.52 -3.43
CA SER A 107 -44.33 -17.15 -4.32
C SER A 107 -43.33 -16.17 -4.93
N ASP A 108 -43.73 -14.92 -5.16
CA ASP A 108 -42.84 -13.87 -5.64
C ASP A 108 -41.83 -13.48 -4.55
N LYS A 109 -42.30 -13.30 -3.31
CA LYS A 109 -41.43 -13.01 -2.16
C LYS A 109 -40.42 -14.13 -1.91
N ASP A 110 -40.84 -15.39 -2.02
CA ASP A 110 -39.93 -16.53 -1.88
C ASP A 110 -38.89 -16.59 -3.02
N SER A 111 -39.26 -16.15 -4.22
CA SER A 111 -38.33 -16.06 -5.35
C SER A 111 -37.31 -14.94 -5.17
N LEU A 112 -37.75 -13.76 -4.73
CA LEU A 112 -36.87 -12.64 -4.36
C LEU A 112 -35.91 -13.03 -3.22
N ASN A 113 -36.40 -13.80 -2.24
CA ASN A 113 -35.59 -14.26 -1.12
C ASN A 113 -34.48 -15.24 -1.55
N LYS A 114 -34.68 -16.02 -2.63
CA LYS A 114 -33.61 -16.86 -3.17
C LYS A 114 -32.45 -16.02 -3.70
N GLU A 115 -32.74 -14.95 -4.44
CA GLU A 115 -31.73 -14.00 -4.91
C GLU A 115 -31.04 -13.31 -3.72
N PHE A 116 -31.83 -12.87 -2.75
CA PHE A 116 -31.32 -12.27 -1.51
C PHE A 116 -30.35 -13.19 -0.76
N ALA A 117 -30.68 -14.48 -0.63
CA ALA A 117 -29.82 -15.47 0.03
C ALA A 117 -28.52 -15.77 -0.73
N GLN A 118 -28.56 -15.72 -2.08
CA GLN A 118 -27.34 -15.81 -2.88
C GLN A 118 -26.44 -14.60 -2.66
N LEU A 119 -27.02 -13.39 -2.59
CA LEU A 119 -26.27 -12.17 -2.30
C LEU A 119 -25.66 -12.19 -0.88
N GLN A 120 -26.37 -12.71 0.13
CA GLN A 120 -25.81 -12.93 1.47
C GLN A 120 -24.57 -13.82 1.43
N SER A 121 -24.66 -14.94 0.71
CA SER A 121 -23.57 -15.90 0.56
C SER A 121 -22.38 -15.29 -0.19
N GLU A 122 -22.66 -14.51 -1.23
CA GLU A 122 -21.64 -13.82 -2.02
C GLU A 122 -20.91 -12.75 -1.19
N ILE A 123 -21.61 -11.97 -0.37
CA ILE A 123 -20.99 -11.01 0.55
C ILE A 123 -20.04 -11.72 1.51
N GLN A 124 -20.47 -12.83 2.13
CA GLN A 124 -19.60 -13.62 3.02
C GLN A 124 -18.38 -14.18 2.27
N ARG A 125 -18.57 -14.64 1.04
CA ARG A 125 -17.48 -15.16 0.19
C ARG A 125 -16.48 -14.07 -0.17
N VAL A 126 -16.93 -12.88 -0.54
CA VAL A 126 -16.05 -11.76 -0.89
C VAL A 126 -15.30 -11.28 0.34
N LEU A 127 -15.98 -11.04 1.46
CA LEU A 127 -15.34 -10.59 2.71
C LEU A 127 -14.33 -11.62 3.25
N GLY A 128 -14.69 -12.91 3.29
CA GLY A 128 -13.81 -13.98 3.76
C GLY A 128 -12.67 -14.31 2.79
N GLY A 129 -12.92 -14.21 1.48
CA GLY A 129 -11.97 -14.58 0.42
C GLY A 129 -11.00 -13.48 0.01
N THR A 130 -11.27 -12.22 0.36
CA THR A 130 -10.39 -11.10 -0.02
C THR A 130 -9.04 -11.22 0.68
N SER A 131 -8.00 -11.43 -0.12
CA SER A 131 -6.63 -11.54 0.34
C SER A 131 -5.67 -10.78 -0.56
N PHE A 132 -4.60 -10.27 0.04
CA PHE A 132 -3.48 -9.66 -0.67
C PHE A 132 -2.21 -10.39 -0.26
N ASN A 133 -1.50 -10.96 -1.23
CA ASN A 133 -0.29 -11.75 -1.00
C ASN A 133 -0.47 -12.84 0.09
N GLY A 134 -1.60 -13.55 0.07
CA GLY A 134 -1.92 -14.61 1.02
C GLY A 134 -2.34 -14.15 2.42
N LYS A 135 -2.39 -12.85 2.70
CA LYS A 135 -2.95 -12.30 3.94
C LYS A 135 -4.40 -11.91 3.73
N HIS A 136 -5.28 -12.24 4.68
CA HIS A 136 -6.69 -11.85 4.61
C HIS A 136 -6.87 -10.38 5.03
N MET A 137 -7.72 -9.65 4.29
CA MET A 137 -7.88 -8.20 4.46
C MET A 137 -9.16 -7.81 5.18
N LEU A 138 -10.24 -8.60 5.04
CA LEU A 138 -11.58 -8.22 5.49
C LEU A 138 -12.30 -9.32 6.31
N GLY A 139 -11.65 -10.47 6.53
CA GLY A 139 -12.21 -11.60 7.27
C GLY A 139 -11.57 -11.82 8.64
N ALA A 140 -11.90 -12.93 9.30
CA ALA A 140 -11.46 -13.26 10.67
C ALA A 140 -9.95 -13.22 10.94
N GLN A 141 -9.13 -13.32 9.90
CA GLN A 141 -7.66 -13.26 9.99
C GLN A 141 -7.10 -11.89 9.58
N ALA A 142 -7.96 -10.87 9.47
CA ALA A 142 -7.57 -9.50 9.20
C ALA A 142 -6.72 -8.97 10.37
N THR A 143 -5.45 -8.70 10.10
CA THR A 143 -4.51 -8.11 11.05
C THR A 143 -3.99 -6.78 10.53
N ALA A 144 -3.68 -5.87 11.43
CA ALA A 144 -2.98 -4.64 11.09
C ALA A 144 -1.67 -4.98 10.33
N MET A 145 -1.42 -4.25 9.24
CA MET A 145 -0.22 -4.41 8.44
C MET A 145 0.61 -3.15 8.46
N THR A 146 1.88 -3.34 8.75
CA THR A 146 2.83 -2.26 8.96
C THR A 146 3.77 -2.20 7.77
N PHE A 147 3.81 -1.06 7.10
CA PHE A 147 4.62 -0.79 5.91
C PHE A 147 5.79 0.12 6.28
N GLN A 148 6.98 -0.27 5.82
CA GLN A 148 8.18 0.52 5.95
C GLN A 148 8.24 1.53 4.81
N ILE A 149 7.99 2.80 5.12
CA ILE A 149 7.90 3.92 4.19
C ILE A 149 9.11 4.87 4.26
N GLY A 150 10.05 4.57 5.17
CA GLY A 150 11.29 5.32 5.34
C GLY A 150 12.56 4.49 5.21
N ALA A 151 13.71 5.16 5.18
CA ALA A 151 15.03 4.52 5.05
C ALA A 151 15.68 4.21 6.41
N ASN A 152 15.16 4.77 7.50
CA ASN A 152 15.64 4.50 8.85
C ASN A 152 14.58 3.73 9.65
N THR A 153 14.79 3.61 10.96
CA THR A 153 13.99 2.78 11.85
C THR A 153 13.18 3.61 12.85
N THR A 154 12.91 4.87 12.55
CA THR A 154 12.10 5.73 13.43
C THR A 154 10.61 5.41 13.29
N ALA A 155 9.80 5.85 14.25
CA ALA A 155 8.35 5.67 14.18
C ALA A 155 7.72 6.41 12.99
N ASP A 156 8.35 7.49 12.52
CA ASP A 156 7.90 8.28 11.37
C ASP A 156 8.15 7.57 10.02
N ASP A 157 9.05 6.58 10.00
CA ASP A 157 9.40 5.80 8.81
C ASP A 157 8.46 4.61 8.58
N VAL A 158 7.36 4.54 9.34
CA VAL A 158 6.45 3.40 9.37
C VAL A 158 4.98 3.86 9.29
N LEU A 159 4.20 3.20 8.44
CA LEU A 159 2.76 3.40 8.34
C LEU A 159 2.01 2.10 8.60
N THR A 160 1.11 2.10 9.59
CA THR A 160 0.25 0.94 9.88
C THR A 160 -1.14 1.14 9.30
N VAL A 161 -1.59 0.16 8.53
CA VAL A 161 -2.94 0.04 7.99
C VAL A 161 -3.71 -0.93 8.87
N THR A 162 -4.73 -0.44 9.56
CA THR A 162 -5.61 -1.28 10.37
C THR A 162 -6.66 -1.90 9.46
N THR A 163 -6.65 -3.22 9.38
CA THR A 163 -7.74 -4.00 8.76
C THR A 163 -8.69 -4.46 9.86
N THR A 164 -9.98 -4.51 9.56
CA THR A 164 -11.03 -4.93 10.49
C THR A 164 -11.71 -6.17 9.94
N ASP A 165 -12.07 -7.10 10.82
CA ASP A 165 -12.88 -8.24 10.41
C ASP A 165 -14.32 -7.79 10.16
N MET A 166 -14.68 -7.69 8.88
CA MET A 166 -16.02 -7.32 8.46
C MET A 166 -16.99 -8.51 8.50
N THR A 167 -16.50 -9.75 8.55
CA THR A 167 -17.35 -10.94 8.65
C THR A 167 -17.99 -11.10 10.03
N ALA A 168 -17.34 -10.60 11.08
CA ALA A 168 -17.87 -10.58 12.45
C ALA A 168 -18.55 -9.25 12.83
N ASN A 169 -18.57 -8.27 11.94
CA ASN A 169 -19.19 -6.97 12.23
C ASN A 169 -20.72 -7.12 12.46
N ALA A 170 -21.25 -6.48 13.50
CA ALA A 170 -22.65 -6.62 13.90
C ALA A 170 -23.64 -6.18 12.81
N ASP A 171 -23.33 -5.11 12.08
CA ASP A 171 -24.20 -4.57 11.03
C ASP A 171 -24.18 -5.48 9.78
N ILE A 172 -23.02 -6.05 9.43
CA ILE A 172 -22.88 -7.01 8.33
C ILE A 172 -23.53 -8.36 8.67
N THR A 173 -23.32 -8.86 9.89
CA THR A 173 -23.90 -10.14 10.35
C THR A 173 -25.41 -10.08 10.48
N ALA A 174 -25.98 -8.93 10.86
CA ALA A 174 -27.41 -8.69 10.88
C ALA A 174 -28.07 -8.86 9.50
N VAL A 175 -27.34 -8.57 8.42
CA VAL A 175 -27.80 -8.77 7.04
C VAL A 175 -27.49 -10.18 6.54
N THR A 176 -26.36 -10.78 6.90
CA THR A 176 -25.89 -12.04 6.27
C THR A 176 -26.32 -13.33 6.97
N SER A 177 -26.74 -13.28 8.24
CA SER A 177 -27.02 -14.49 9.04
C SER A 177 -28.44 -14.58 9.64
N GLY A 178 -29.24 -13.51 9.54
CA GLY A 178 -30.57 -13.46 10.15
C GLY A 178 -31.65 -12.71 9.36
N ALA A 179 -31.29 -12.07 8.24
CA ALA A 179 -32.25 -11.36 7.41
C ALA A 179 -32.94 -12.32 6.42
N SER A 180 -34.26 -12.19 6.30
CA SER A 180 -35.08 -12.90 5.31
C SER A 180 -36.20 -12.00 4.82
N ILE A 181 -36.46 -12.05 3.52
CA ILE A 181 -37.56 -11.34 2.86
C ILE A 181 -38.60 -12.32 2.29
N ALA A 182 -38.56 -13.58 2.74
CA ALA A 182 -39.48 -14.64 2.33
C ALA A 182 -40.95 -14.33 2.68
N ALA A 183 -41.88 -15.12 2.15
CA ALA A 183 -43.32 -14.94 2.39
C ALA A 183 -43.72 -14.94 3.87
N THR A 184 -42.93 -15.58 4.75
CA THR A 184 -43.16 -15.61 6.20
C THR A 184 -42.73 -14.34 6.92
N ALA A 185 -42.01 -13.43 6.27
CA ALA A 185 -41.57 -12.17 6.87
C ALA A 185 -42.72 -11.15 6.90
N THR A 186 -42.98 -10.58 8.07
CA THR A 186 -43.96 -9.49 8.22
C THR A 186 -43.40 -8.18 7.64
N ASP A 187 -44.27 -7.23 7.32
CA ASP A 187 -43.84 -5.90 6.84
C ASP A 187 -42.92 -5.19 7.84
N GLY A 188 -43.12 -5.42 9.14
CA GLY A 188 -42.22 -4.94 10.20
C GLY A 188 -40.83 -5.58 10.12
N ALA A 189 -40.75 -6.89 9.88
CA ALA A 189 -39.49 -7.59 9.71
C ALA A 189 -38.74 -7.12 8.47
N ILE A 190 -39.43 -6.96 7.33
CA ILE A 190 -38.81 -6.45 6.08
C ILE A 190 -38.33 -5.01 6.27
N LYS A 191 -39.05 -4.17 7.04
CA LYS A 191 -38.56 -2.84 7.41
C LYS A 191 -37.24 -2.92 8.18
N THR A 192 -37.14 -3.80 9.18
CA THR A 192 -35.89 -4.00 9.93
C THR A 192 -34.76 -4.50 9.03
N VAL A 193 -35.05 -5.37 8.06
CA VAL A 193 -34.05 -5.80 7.06
C VAL A 193 -33.52 -4.61 6.26
N ILE A 194 -34.40 -3.71 5.78
CA ILE A 194 -33.99 -2.50 5.06
C ILE A 194 -33.13 -1.60 5.96
N ASP A 195 -33.57 -1.35 7.21
CA ASP A 195 -32.81 -0.52 8.15
C ASP A 195 -31.42 -1.12 8.45
N ASN A 196 -31.31 -2.45 8.52
CA ASN A 196 -30.03 -3.14 8.72
C ASN A 196 -29.13 -3.06 7.48
N ILE A 197 -29.70 -3.15 6.27
CA ILE A 197 -28.94 -2.98 5.02
C ILE A 197 -28.40 -1.55 4.93
N ASP A 198 -29.19 -0.54 5.28
CA ASP A 198 -28.74 0.85 5.27
C ASP A 198 -27.54 1.05 6.23
N LYS A 199 -27.60 0.50 7.45
CA LYS A 199 -26.45 0.51 8.39
C LYS A 199 -25.22 -0.25 7.88
N ALA A 200 -25.44 -1.38 7.23
CA ALA A 200 -24.36 -2.16 6.62
C ALA A 200 -23.68 -1.37 5.49
N ILE A 201 -24.45 -0.66 4.66
CA ILE A 201 -23.93 0.23 3.61
C ILE A 201 -23.10 1.36 4.23
N ASP A 202 -23.58 2.01 5.29
CA ASP A 202 -22.84 3.07 5.99
C ASP A 202 -21.51 2.54 6.53
N THR A 203 -21.53 1.36 7.18
CA THR A 203 -20.32 0.71 7.71
C THR A 203 -19.31 0.37 6.61
N VAL A 204 -19.77 -0.14 5.47
CA VAL A 204 -18.91 -0.42 4.30
C VAL A 204 -18.32 0.89 3.75
N ASN A 205 -19.12 1.95 3.66
CA ASN A 205 -18.65 3.26 3.19
C ASN A 205 -17.61 3.87 4.13
N ASP A 206 -17.79 3.77 5.45
CA ASP A 206 -16.82 4.23 6.44
C ASP A 206 -15.48 3.48 6.32
N GLN A 207 -15.54 2.16 6.10
CA GLN A 207 -14.33 1.36 5.90
C GLN A 207 -13.66 1.72 4.55
N ARG A 208 -14.43 1.94 3.48
CA ARG A 208 -13.90 2.43 2.19
C ARG A 208 -13.25 3.80 2.32
N ALA A 209 -13.85 4.71 3.08
CA ALA A 209 -13.25 6.02 3.36
C ALA A 209 -11.91 5.89 4.10
N THR A 210 -11.82 4.94 5.03
CA THR A 210 -10.56 4.64 5.74
C THR A 210 -9.47 4.12 4.81
N PHE A 211 -9.81 3.21 3.89
CA PHE A 211 -8.86 2.74 2.86
C PHE A 211 -8.50 3.85 1.85
N GLY A 212 -9.44 4.70 1.46
CA GLY A 212 -9.18 5.86 0.61
C GLY A 212 -8.22 6.86 1.27
N ALA A 213 -8.43 7.19 2.54
CA ALA A 213 -7.52 8.03 3.31
C ALA A 213 -6.12 7.39 3.42
N THR A 214 -6.06 6.06 3.59
CA THR A 214 -4.80 5.32 3.60
C THR A 214 -4.07 5.40 2.26
N GLN A 215 -4.78 5.28 1.14
CA GLN A 215 -4.20 5.47 -0.20
C GLN A 215 -3.61 6.88 -0.36
N SER A 216 -4.35 7.92 0.02
CA SER A 216 -3.83 9.30 -0.03
C SER A 216 -2.60 9.52 0.86
N ARG A 217 -2.52 8.83 2.00
CA ARG A 217 -1.34 8.87 2.87
C ARG A 217 -0.12 8.21 2.22
N PHE A 218 -0.30 7.07 1.54
CA PHE A 218 0.80 6.44 0.81
C PHE A 218 1.22 7.20 -0.44
N ASP A 219 0.28 7.81 -1.15
CA ASP A 219 0.56 8.64 -2.32
C ASP A 219 1.36 9.90 -1.93
N ALA A 220 1.06 10.50 -0.77
CA ALA A 220 1.81 11.65 -0.25
C ALA A 220 3.26 11.33 0.16
N ILE A 221 3.64 10.05 0.26
CA ILE A 221 5.00 9.61 0.62
C ILE A 221 5.90 9.49 -0.62
N ILE A 222 5.30 9.23 -1.80
CA ILE A 222 5.99 9.03 -3.07
C ILE A 222 6.22 10.38 -3.75
#